data_AF-A0A1C7MPP4-F1
#
_entry.id   AF-A0A1C7MPP4-F1
#
_cell.length_a   1.000
_cell.length_b   1.000
_cell.length_c   1.000
_cell.angle_alpha   90.00
_cell.angle_beta   90.00
_cell.angle_gamma   90.00
#
_symmetry.space_group_name_H-M   'P 1'
#
loop_
_entity.id
_entity.type
_entity.pdbx_description
1 polymer ?
#
loop_
_entity_poly.entity_id
_entity_poly.type
_entity_poly.pdbx_seq_one_letter_code
_entity_poly.pdbx_strand_id
1 'polypeptide(L)'
;MGPNIHEGELLQLLVPTGVWKMSRLLREDLEVSDREHTGCLITEVVFPGFAWEDHLFLTREELEKLWDGAPGAEEYAGYVREGRA
;
A
#
# COMPACT_ATOMS: atom_id res chain seq x y z
N MET A 1 8.47 -0.30 -5.52
CA MET A 1 8.51 0.59 -6.70
C MET A 1 9.86 1.26 -6.69
N GLY A 2 10.54 1.34 -7.84
CA GLY A 2 11.86 1.94 -7.92
C GLY A 2 12.48 1.76 -9.31
N PRO A 3 13.63 2.40 -9.56
CA PRO A 3 14.25 2.44 -10.87
C PRO A 3 15.14 1.22 -11.19
N ASN A 4 15.46 0.36 -10.23
CA ASN A 4 16.41 -0.73 -10.42
C ASN A 4 15.74 -1.98 -11.04
N ILE A 5 15.56 -1.93 -12.35
CA ILE A 5 14.92 -3.02 -13.11
C ILE A 5 15.66 -4.36 -13.04
N HIS A 6 16.96 -4.36 -12.73
CA HIS A 6 17.77 -5.57 -12.61
C HIS A 6 17.45 -6.33 -11.31
N GLU A 7 16.97 -5.63 -10.29
CA GLU A 7 16.52 -6.19 -9.01
C GLU A 7 14.99 -6.42 -8.98
N GLY A 8 14.32 -6.31 -10.13
CA GLY A 8 12.88 -6.56 -10.27
C GLY A 8 11.98 -5.38 -9.87
N GLU A 9 12.55 -4.18 -9.66
CA GLU A 9 11.74 -3.00 -9.38
C GLU A 9 10.97 -2.53 -10.62
N LEU A 10 9.76 -2.01 -10.40
CA LEU A 10 8.90 -1.46 -11.42
C LEU A 10 8.70 0.05 -11.21
N LEU A 11 8.76 0.79 -12.31
CA LEU A 11 8.45 2.22 -12.37
C LEU A 11 6.95 2.51 -12.45
N GLN A 12 6.15 1.53 -12.89
CA GLN A 12 4.72 1.66 -13.09
C GLN A 12 4.00 0.40 -12.60
N LEU A 13 2.89 0.60 -11.89
CA LEU A 13 2.03 -0.47 -11.40
C LEU A 13 0.58 -0.15 -11.79
N LEU A 14 -0.17 -1.20 -12.14
CA LEU A 14 -1.62 -1.14 -12.29
C LEU A 14 -2.25 -1.96 -11.17
N VAL A 15 -3.04 -1.32 -10.31
CA VAL A 15 -3.82 -2.00 -9.28
C VAL A 15 -5.25 -2.17 -9.82
N PRO A 16 -5.75 -3.41 -10.01
CA PRO A 16 -7.10 -3.65 -10.50
C PRO A 16 -8.17 -3.15 -9.53
N THR A 17 -9.37 -2.87 -10.06
CA THR A 17 -10.56 -2.54 -9.26
C THR A 17 -10.87 -3.65 -8.25
N GLY A 18 -11.21 -3.28 -7.02
CA GLY A 18 -11.59 -4.21 -5.95
C GLY A 18 -10.41 -4.85 -5.22
N VAL A 19 -9.17 -4.51 -5.55
CA VAL A 19 -7.97 -4.98 -4.84
C VAL A 19 -7.59 -4.00 -3.74
N TRP A 20 -7.46 -4.51 -2.51
CA TRP A 20 -6.91 -3.73 -1.40
C TRP A 20 -5.44 -3.43 -1.64
N LYS A 21 -5.03 -2.16 -1.48
CA LYS A 21 -3.64 -1.73 -1.64
C LYS A 21 -3.13 -1.00 -0.41
N MET A 22 -1.88 -1.27 -0.05
CA MET A 22 -1.10 -0.51 0.92
C MET A 22 0.34 -0.33 0.40
N SER A 23 1.02 0.72 0.84
CA SER A 23 2.43 0.95 0.51
C SER A 23 3.17 1.43 1.75
N ARG A 24 4.44 1.07 1.87
CA ARG A 24 5.36 1.56 2.89
C ARG A 24 6.72 1.83 2.26
N LEU A 25 7.48 2.74 2.83
CA LEU A 25 8.91 2.85 2.51
C LEU A 25 9.62 1.60 3.01
N LEU A 26 10.64 1.16 2.26
CA LEU A 26 11.48 0.05 2.68
C LEU A 26 12.42 0.51 3.79
N ARG A 27 12.84 -0.42 4.66
CA ARG A 27 13.66 -0.06 5.81
C ARG A 27 15.03 0.44 5.36
N GLU A 28 15.55 -0.19 4.32
CA GLU A 28 16.80 0.11 3.64
C GLU A 28 16.79 1.57 3.15
N ASP A 29 15.68 2.02 2.55
CA ASP A 29 15.52 3.41 2.07
C ASP A 29 15.48 4.44 3.20
N LEU A 30 15.05 4.03 4.41
CA LEU A 30 15.03 4.89 5.61
C LEU A 30 16.39 4.97 6.30
N GLU A 31 17.24 3.96 6.13
CA GLU A 31 18.57 3.90 6.74
C GLU A 31 19.64 4.63 5.91
N VAL A 32 19.36 4.98 4.64
CA VAL A 32 20.25 5.81 3.82
C VAL A 32 20.34 7.22 4.44
N SER A 33 21.56 7.65 4.79
CA SER A 33 21.80 8.95 5.43
C SER A 33 21.54 10.17 4.54
N ASP A 34 21.19 9.93 3.27
CA ASP A 34 20.90 10.97 2.29
C ASP A 34 19.40 11.28 2.27
N ARG A 35 19.04 12.36 2.97
CA ARG A 35 17.67 12.84 3.07
C ARG A 35 17.06 13.25 1.73
N GLU A 36 17.88 13.58 0.72
CA GLU A 36 17.36 13.93 -0.61
C GLU A 36 16.87 12.70 -1.39
N HIS A 37 17.36 11.51 -1.02
CA HIS A 37 16.98 10.24 -1.63
C HIS A 37 16.11 9.37 -0.70
N THR A 38 15.73 9.87 0.48
CA THR A 38 14.77 9.20 1.36
C THR A 38 13.33 9.47 0.90
N GLY A 39 12.61 8.42 0.51
CA GLY A 39 11.19 8.48 0.19
C GLY A 39 10.83 7.87 -1.17
N CYS A 40 9.54 7.91 -1.51
CA CYS A 40 9.02 7.43 -2.78
C CYS A 40 7.94 8.39 -3.27
N LEU A 41 8.30 9.24 -4.24
CA LEU A 41 7.35 10.14 -4.88
C LEU A 41 6.70 9.43 -6.07
N ILE A 42 5.38 9.36 -6.08
CA ILE A 42 4.62 8.70 -7.13
C ILE A 42 3.55 9.64 -7.69
N THR A 43 3.04 9.29 -8.88
CA THR A 43 1.84 9.90 -9.46
C THR A 43 0.81 8.80 -9.67
N GLU A 44 -0.40 9.01 -9.17
CA GLU A 44 -1.52 8.09 -9.38
C GLU A 44 -2.52 8.70 -10.35
N VAL A 45 -2.99 7.87 -11.29
CA VAL A 45 -4.09 8.20 -12.20
C VAL A 45 -5.19 7.18 -11.96
N VAL A 46 -6.41 7.66 -11.74
CA VAL A 46 -7.60 6.84 -11.50
C VAL A 46 -8.62 7.13 -12.59
N PHE A 47 -9.21 6.08 -13.16
CA PHE A 47 -10.25 6.18 -14.19
C PHE A 47 -11.38 5.16 -13.94
N PRO A 48 -12.67 5.57 -13.92
CA PRO A 48 -13.17 6.96 -13.91
C PRO A 48 -12.57 7.82 -12.79
N GLY A 49 -12.67 9.14 -12.92
CA GLY A 49 -12.03 10.05 -11.97
C GLY A 49 -12.41 9.75 -10.52
N PHE A 50 -11.48 9.99 -9.59
CA PHE A 50 -11.68 9.69 -8.17
C PHE A 50 -12.97 10.32 -7.62
N ALA A 51 -13.77 9.51 -6.92
CA ALA A 51 -14.92 9.91 -6.14
C ALA A 51 -14.80 9.34 -4.71
N TRP A 52 -15.23 10.10 -3.70
CA TRP A 52 -15.09 9.70 -2.30
C TRP A 52 -15.96 8.48 -1.96
N GLU A 53 -17.08 8.34 -2.67
CA GLU A 53 -18.04 7.24 -2.56
C GLU A 53 -17.41 5.90 -2.97
N ASP A 54 -16.40 5.93 -3.84
CA ASP A 54 -15.67 4.76 -4.32
C ASP A 54 -14.46 4.41 -3.43
N HIS A 55 -14.14 5.26 -2.44
CA HIS A 55 -12.97 5.08 -1.59
C HIS A 55 -13.32 4.49 -0.23
N LEU A 56 -12.82 3.28 0.02
CA LEU A 56 -12.94 2.59 1.30
C LEU A 56 -11.56 2.41 1.94
N PHE A 57 -11.53 2.43 3.27
CA PHE A 57 -10.36 2.03 4.03
C PHE A 57 -10.66 0.71 4.70
N LEU A 58 -9.73 -0.23 4.55
CA LEU A 58 -9.80 -1.55 5.17
C LEU A 58 -9.77 -1.41 6.70
N THR A 59 -10.73 -2.03 7.36
CA THR A 59 -10.77 -2.14 8.83
C THR A 59 -10.12 -3.44 9.30
N ARG A 60 -9.81 -3.52 10.61
CA ARG A 60 -9.29 -4.74 11.23
C ARG A 60 -10.24 -5.94 11.06
N GLU A 61 -11.54 -5.73 11.27
CA GLU A 61 -12.55 -6.78 11.11
C GLU A 61 -12.62 -7.29 9.66
N GLU A 62 -12.51 -6.40 8.68
CA GLU A 62 -12.49 -6.78 7.26
C GLU A 62 -11.18 -7.50 6.88
N LEU A 63 -10.04 -7.09 7.43
CA LEU A 63 -8.77 -7.78 7.23
C LEU A 63 -8.83 -9.23 7.74
N GLU A 64 -9.39 -9.45 8.93
CA GLU A 64 -9.57 -10.79 9.50
C GLU A 64 -10.50 -11.64 8.62
N LYS A 65 -11.57 -11.03 8.08
CA LYS A 65 -12.49 -11.70 7.12
C LYS A 65 -11.81 -12.06 5.80
N LEU A 66 -10.88 -11.23 5.28
CA LEU A 66 -10.15 -11.52 4.05
C LEU A 66 -9.28 -12.77 4.16
N TRP A 67 -8.73 -13.01 5.35
CA TRP A 67 -7.90 -14.19 5.62
C TRP A 67 -8.72 -15.43 5.98
N ASP A 68 -9.98 -15.29 6.39
CA ASP A 68 -10.89 -16.41 6.73
C ASP A 68 -10.25 -17.47 7.66
N GLY A 69 -9.53 -16.99 8.68
CA GLY A 69 -8.83 -17.83 9.65
C GLY A 69 -7.47 -18.39 9.17
N ALA A 70 -7.03 -18.07 7.96
CA ALA A 70 -5.65 -18.32 7.54
C ALA A 70 -4.65 -17.43 8.32
N PRO A 71 -3.40 -17.91 8.54
CA PRO A 71 -2.35 -17.10 9.16
C PRO A 71 -1.86 -15.99 8.23
N GLY A 72 -1.31 -14.90 8.79
CA GLY A 72 -0.64 -13.82 8.04
C GLY A 72 -1.35 -12.47 8.08
N ALA A 73 -2.60 -12.41 8.55
CA ALA A 73 -3.32 -11.14 8.72
C ALA A 73 -2.61 -10.19 9.70
N GLU A 74 -1.91 -10.75 10.69
CA GLU A 74 -1.16 -10.01 11.70
C GLU A 74 -0.07 -9.10 11.14
N GLU A 75 0.51 -9.44 9.98
CA GLU A 75 1.51 -8.60 9.30
C GLU A 75 0.91 -7.25 8.88
N TYR A 76 -0.37 -7.25 8.50
CA TYR A 76 -1.06 -6.07 7.95
C TYR A 76 -1.82 -5.28 9.01
N ALA A 77 -1.88 -5.78 10.25
CA ALA A 77 -2.64 -5.21 11.35
C ALA A 77 -2.27 -3.75 11.67
N GLY A 78 -1.05 -3.31 11.37
CA GLY A 78 -0.59 -1.93 11.58
C GLY A 78 -0.96 -0.96 10.46
N TYR A 79 -1.51 -1.45 9.34
CA TYR A 79 -1.78 -0.64 8.13
C TYR A 79 -3.27 -0.49 7.83
N VAL A 80 -4.15 -0.98 8.71
CA VAL A 80 -5.60 -0.84 8.59
C VAL A 80 -6.11 0.34 9.40
N ARG A 81 -7.26 0.87 9.01
CA ARG A 81 -7.90 1.96 9.76
C ARG A 81 -8.56 1.38 11.02
N GLU A 82 -8.24 1.95 12.18
CA GLU A 82 -9.00 1.70 13.41
C GLU A 82 -10.42 2.22 13.21
N GLY A 83 -11.42 1.42 13.59
CA GLY A 83 -12.83 1.80 13.45
C GLY A 83 -13.06 3.20 14.04
N ARG A 84 -13.83 4.04 13.34
CA ARG A 84 -14.22 5.37 13.88
C ARG A 84 -14.85 5.15 15.26
N ALA A 85 -14.34 5.85 16.27
CA ALA A 85 -15.09 6.12 17.50
C ALA A 85 -16.38 6.89 17.18
#